data_AF-A0A533Q7L1-F1
#
_entry.id   AF-A0A533Q7L1-F1
#
_cell.length_a   1.000
_cell.length_b   1.000
_cell.length_c   1.000
_cell.angle_alpha   90.00
_cell.angle_beta   90.00
_cell.angle_gamma   90.00
#
_symmetry.space_group_name_H-M   'P 1'
#
loop_
_entity.id
_entity.type
_entity.pdbx_description
1 polymer ?
#
loop_
_entity_poly.entity_id
_entity_poly.type
_entity_poly.pdbx_seq_one_letter_code
_entity_poly.pdbx_strand_id
1 'polypeptide(L)' 'MFPKFLDINSTVRKAAHLLSDGVFHSLPVVDKDNNLIGIITSTDLIRYLARLC' A
#
# COMPACT_ATOMS: atom_id res chain seq x y z
N MET A 1 -12.85 -11.26 -7.36
CA MET A 1 -12.04 -10.42 -6.45
C MET A 1 -11.34 -9.38 -7.31
N PHE A 2 -11.74 -8.11 -7.23
CA PHE A 2 -11.11 -7.05 -8.02
C PHE A 2 -9.65 -6.84 -7.56
N PRO A 3 -8.71 -6.54 -8.45
CA PRO A 3 -7.34 -6.22 -8.05
C PRO A 3 -7.37 -4.99 -7.13
N LYS A 4 -6.84 -5.13 -5.91
CA LYS A 4 -6.68 -4.00 -4.99
C LYS A 4 -5.37 -3.29 -5.33
N PHE A 5 -5.45 -2.01 -5.66
CA PHE A 5 -4.31 -1.11 -5.87
C PHE A 5 -4.52 0.19 -5.09
N LEU A 6 -3.44 0.96 -4.93
CA LEU A 6 -3.47 2.28 -4.31
C LEU A 6 -3.16 3.35 -5.36
N ASP A 7 -3.93 4.43 -5.36
CA ASP A 7 -3.51 5.67 -6.02
C ASP A 7 -2.31 6.27 -5.26
N ILE A 8 -1.35 6.88 -5.96
CA ILE A 8 -0.15 7.51 -5.39
C ILE A 8 -0.46 8.54 -4.28
N ASN A 9 -1.61 9.20 -4.32
CA ASN A 9 -2.02 10.19 -3.33
C ASN A 9 -2.77 9.58 -2.14
N SER A 10 -2.90 8.25 -2.09
CA SER A 10 -3.54 7.55 -0.98
C SER A 10 -2.74 7.69 0.31
N THR A 11 -3.44 7.70 1.44
CA THR A 11 -2.79 7.80 2.75
C THR A 11 -2.17 6.48 3.18
N VAL A 12 -1.12 6.58 4.01
CA VAL A 12 -0.52 5.43 4.71
C VAL A 12 -1.57 4.64 5.50
N ARG A 13 -2.55 5.33 6.11
CA ARG A 13 -3.67 4.69 6.82
C ARG A 13 -4.48 3.77 5.91
N LYS A 14 -4.78 4.22 4.68
CA LYS A 14 -5.52 3.41 3.70
C LYS A 14 -4.71 2.19 3.29
N ALA A 15 -3.40 2.35 3.06
CA ALA A 15 -2.51 1.23 2.78
C ALA A 15 -2.50 0.21 3.92
N ALA A 16 -2.38 0.67 5.17
CA ALA A 16 -2.41 -0.18 6.35
C ALA A 16 -3.72 -0.97 6.47
N HIS A 17 -4.86 -0.31 6.27
CA HIS A 17 -6.17 -0.98 6.32
C HIS A 17 -6.32 -2.07 5.26
N LEU A 18 -5.89 -1.81 4.03
CA LEU A 18 -5.98 -2.77 2.94
C LEU A 18 -5.03 -3.96 3.11
N LEU A 19 -3.86 -3.75 3.71
CA LEU A 19 -2.87 -4.80 4.02
C LEU A 19 -3.22 -5.59 5.29
N SER A 20 -3.93 -4.98 6.25
CA SER A 20 -4.32 -5.63 7.51
C SER A 20 -5.43 -6.66 7.36
N ASP A 21 -6.25 -6.56 6.30
CA ASP A 21 -7.28 -7.56 5.98
C ASP A 21 -6.70 -8.96 5.68
N GLY A 22 -5.36 -9.09 5.56
CA GLY A 22 -4.65 -10.36 5.51
C GLY A 22 -4.73 -11.09 4.17
N VAL A 23 -5.50 -10.61 3.20
CA VAL A 23 -5.62 -11.26 1.88
C VAL A 23 -4.46 -10.91 0.95
N PHE A 24 -3.83 -9.75 1.15
CA PHE A 24 -2.67 -9.32 0.37
C PHE A 24 -1.60 -8.71 1.28
N HIS A 25 -0.35 -9.10 1.08
CA HIS A 25 0.81 -8.54 1.79
C HIS A 25 1.54 -7.44 1.00
N SER A 26 1.08 -7.20 -0.22
CA SER A 26 1.58 -6.15 -1.11
C SER A 26 0.43 -5.50 -1.87
N LEU A 27 0.59 -4.21 -2.17
CA LEU A 27 -0.34 -3.42 -2.96
C LEU A 27 0.45 -2.69 -4.06
N PRO A 28 0.10 -2.86 -5.34
CA PRO A 28 0.61 -2.02 -6.41
C PRO A 28 0.12 -0.58 -6.19
N VAL A 29 1.01 0.38 -6.40
CA VAL A 29 0.72 1.81 -6.40
C VAL A 29 0.70 2.28 -7.85
N VAL A 30 -0.36 2.97 -8.23
CA VAL A 30 -0.57 3.50 -9.58
C VAL A 30 -0.72 5.02 -9.56
N ASP A 31 -0.43 5.66 -10.68
CA ASP A 31 -0.79 7.06 -10.92
C ASP A 31 -2.24 7.22 -11.41
N LYS A 32 -2.64 8.46 -11.68
CA LYS A 32 -3.98 8.82 -12.20
C LYS A 32 -4.34 8.18 -13.54
N ASP A 33 -3.34 7.79 -14.33
CA ASP A 33 -3.50 7.20 -15.66
C ASP A 33 -3.42 5.65 -15.59
N ASN A 34 -3.45 5.09 -14.37
CA ASN A 34 -3.31 3.66 -14.04
C ASN A 34 -1.94 3.04 -14.40
N ASN A 35 -0.90 3.85 -14.55
CA ASN A 35 0.44 3.30 -14.71
C ASN A 35 0.95 2.79 -13.37
N LEU A 36 1.51 1.58 -13.34
CA LEU A 36 2.20 1.05 -12.17
C LEU A 36 3.47 1.86 -11.91
N ILE A 37 3.57 2.48 -10.74
CA ILE A 37 4.72 3.31 -10.36
C ILE A 37 5.49 2.73 -9.17
N GLY A 38 4.95 1.71 -8.50
CA GLY A 38 5.61 1.09 -7.36
C GLY A 38 4.77 0.05 -6.65
N ILE A 39 5.31 -0.44 -5.53
CA ILE A 39 4.66 -1.44 -4.67
C ILE A 39 4.88 -0.99 -3.22
N ILE A 40 3.84 -1.11 -2.39
CA ILE A 40 3.94 -1.02 -0.93
C ILE A 40 3.64 -2.39 -0.34
N THR A 41 4.43 -2.80 0.64
CA THR A 41 4.24 -4.06 1.39
C THR A 41 3.94 -3.80 2.87
N SER A 42 3.43 -4.81 3.55
CA SER A 42 3.30 -4.77 5.02
C SER A 42 4.65 -4.51 5.71
N THR A 43 5.75 -5.02 5.16
CA THR A 43 7.10 -4.77 5.65
C THR A 43 7.50 -3.30 5.56
N ASP A 44 7.08 -2.59 4.50
CA ASP A 44 7.36 -1.15 4.36
C ASP A 44 6.66 -0.35 5.45
N LEU A 45 5.43 -0.72 5.82
CA LEU A 45 4.71 -0.10 6.93
C LEU A 45 5.39 -0.37 8.27
N ILE A 46 5.84 -1.60 8.52
CA ILE A 46 6.58 -1.95 9.75
C ILE A 46 7.88 -1.14 9.83
N ARG A 47 8.64 -1.05 8.73
CA ARG A 47 9.87 -0.25 8.65
C ARG A 47 9.61 1.23 8.86
N TYR A 48 8.51 1.75 8.32
CA TYR A 48 8.10 3.14 8.50
C TYR A 48 7.78 3.43 9.97
N LEU A 49 6.98 2.59 10.62
CA LEU A 49 6.65 2.71 12.04
C LEU A 49 7.89 2.61 12.93
N ALA A 50 8.79 1.67 12.65
CA ALA A 50 10.03 1.51 13.40
C ALA A 50 10.98 2.73 13.33
N ARG A 51 10.81 3.63 12.35
CA ARG A 51 11.57 4.88 12.24
C ARG A 51 10.92 6.07 12.96
N LEU A 52 9.65 5.94 13.35
CA LEU A 52 8.90 6.99 14.05
C LEU A 52 9.04 6.87 15.58
N CYS A 53 9.54 5.74 16.07
CA CYS A 53 9.93 5.51 17.45
C CYS A 53 11.41 5.90 17.66
#